data_AF-A0A369QMY1-F1
#
_entry.id   AF-A0A369QMY1-F1
#
_cell.length_a   1.000
_cell.length_b   1.000
_cell.length_c   1.000
_cell.angle_alpha   90.00
_cell.angle_beta   90.00
_cell.angle_gamma   90.00
#
_symmetry.space_group_name_H-M   'P 1'
#
loop_
_entity.id
_entity.type
_entity.pdbx_description
1 polymer ?
#
loop_
_entity_poly.entity_id
_entity_poly.type
_entity_poly.pdbx_seq_one_letter_code
_entity_poly.pdbx_strand_id
1 'polypeptide(L)'
;MEVKTKIGCASVVFLIFLLATTVNDAYSQSWAKQRRYRKTGINLHVYDAYGQRWLKKRRYSTIGINLNAINYFGEMAPDANIASLRVLSTRLNIGANYTYKFTPRLSARGNIMWGRLYGDDSKSAAENESDNVPRFQRNLNFRNDLVEFSAVAIYEIYENRFPYRRRPDFMPYVFAGLGVFHHNPKAYFNGEGMAAGWHALQPLGTEGQYVPDRESKNYPKPYRKIQLAIPVGIGAKYKLDANFDIGFEICWRKTFTDYLDDVSSNYADKGELAAANGNNAALLSDRSGDSGFTPVLTDPYGYKYINGFGLKGDQRGDVTDKDWYITTGVSLYYILPKQVKNPKIR
;
A
#
# COMPACT_ATOMS: atom_id res chain seq x y z
N MET A 1 20.19 7.47 -34.54
CA MET A 1 20.67 7.54 -33.14
C MET A 1 19.48 8.02 -32.32
N GLU A 2 18.92 7.32 -31.35
CA GLU A 2 19.46 6.28 -30.47
C GLU A 2 18.24 5.50 -29.91
N VAL A 3 18.29 4.17 -29.95
CA VAL A 3 17.25 3.27 -29.44
C VAL A 3 17.41 3.17 -27.93
N LYS A 4 16.42 3.64 -27.15
CA LYS A 4 16.39 3.44 -25.68
C LYS A 4 15.23 2.54 -25.24
N THR A 5 15.54 1.24 -25.25
CA THR A 5 15.42 0.30 -24.11
C THR A 5 14.10 0.21 -23.33
N LYS A 6 13.22 -0.70 -23.79
CA LYS A 6 12.17 -1.38 -23.02
C LYS A 6 12.78 -2.42 -22.03
N ILE A 7 13.45 -1.98 -20.96
CA ILE A 7 14.14 -2.90 -20.01
C ILE A 7 13.25 -3.33 -18.81
N GLY A 8 12.16 -2.61 -18.51
CA GLY A 8 11.30 -2.94 -17.36
C GLY A 8 10.39 -4.17 -17.54
N CYS A 9 9.80 -4.34 -18.73
CA CYS A 9 8.82 -5.40 -18.99
C CYS A 9 9.51 -6.78 -19.20
N ALA A 10 10.72 -6.79 -19.76
CA ALA A 10 11.49 -8.01 -19.97
C ALA A 10 11.84 -8.72 -18.66
N SER A 11 12.15 -7.99 -17.60
CA SER A 11 12.60 -8.57 -16.32
C SER A 11 11.49 -9.32 -15.56
N VAL A 12 10.24 -8.82 -15.61
CA VAL A 12 9.09 -9.48 -14.97
C VAL A 12 8.61 -10.67 -15.79
N VAL A 13 8.59 -10.55 -17.12
CA VAL A 13 8.30 -11.68 -18.02
C VAL A 13 9.35 -12.77 -17.87
N PHE A 14 10.64 -12.41 -17.72
CA PHE A 14 11.72 -13.37 -17.49
C PHE A 14 11.58 -14.08 -16.13
N LEU A 15 11.14 -13.38 -15.08
CA LEU A 15 10.88 -13.99 -13.76
C LEU A 15 9.67 -14.96 -13.80
N ILE A 16 8.61 -14.60 -14.53
CA ILE A 16 7.44 -15.47 -14.77
C ILE A 16 7.83 -16.68 -15.63
N PHE A 17 8.71 -16.49 -16.62
CA PHE A 17 9.21 -17.57 -17.48
C PHE A 17 10.13 -18.53 -16.72
N LEU A 18 11.00 -18.01 -15.84
CA LEU A 18 11.82 -18.82 -14.91
C LEU A 18 10.97 -19.59 -13.89
N LEU A 19 9.86 -19.00 -13.43
CA LEU A 19 8.88 -19.69 -12.60
C LEU A 19 8.14 -20.78 -13.40
N ALA A 20 7.85 -20.58 -14.68
CA ALA A 20 7.23 -21.60 -15.53
C ALA A 20 8.18 -22.77 -15.85
N THR A 21 9.48 -22.51 -16.07
CA THR A 21 10.46 -23.57 -16.34
C THR A 21 10.72 -24.43 -15.10
N THR A 22 10.80 -23.83 -13.91
CA THR A 22 10.93 -24.58 -12.65
C THR A 22 9.69 -25.43 -12.32
N VAL A 23 8.48 -24.99 -12.71
CA VAL A 23 7.25 -25.80 -12.59
C VAL A 23 7.29 -27.03 -13.48
N ASN A 24 7.77 -26.91 -14.72
CA ASN A 24 7.94 -28.05 -15.63
C ASN A 24 8.98 -29.06 -15.11
N ASP A 25 10.07 -28.58 -14.50
CA ASP A 25 11.07 -29.46 -13.88
C ASP A 25 10.55 -30.16 -12.62
N ALA A 26 9.74 -29.49 -11.81
CA ALA A 26 9.08 -30.14 -10.67
C ALA A 26 8.09 -31.22 -11.12
N TYR A 27 7.36 -30.99 -12.22
CA TYR A 27 6.44 -31.97 -12.80
C TYR A 27 7.20 -33.16 -13.39
N SER A 28 8.30 -32.92 -14.12
CA SER A 28 9.14 -33.95 -14.74
C SER A 28 9.83 -34.83 -13.69
N GLN A 29 10.29 -34.26 -12.56
CA GLN A 29 10.86 -35.01 -11.44
C GLN A 29 9.82 -35.89 -10.74
N SER A 30 8.57 -35.45 -10.66
CA SER A 30 7.47 -36.26 -10.11
C SER A 30 7.16 -37.50 -10.97
N TRP A 31 7.18 -37.31 -12.29
CA TRP A 31 6.95 -38.37 -13.28
C TRP A 31 8.11 -39.38 -13.34
N ALA A 32 9.35 -38.91 -13.25
CA ALA A 32 10.53 -39.77 -13.17
C ALA A 32 10.54 -40.64 -11.89
N LYS A 33 10.06 -40.09 -10.76
CA LYS A 33 9.86 -40.85 -9.51
C LYS A 33 8.83 -41.96 -9.68
N GLN A 34 7.70 -41.68 -10.31
CA GLN A 34 6.64 -42.69 -10.58
C GLN A 34 7.15 -43.86 -11.43
N ARG A 35 8.01 -43.62 -12.43
CA ARG A 35 8.65 -44.69 -13.22
C ARG A 35 9.60 -45.57 -12.42
N ARG A 36 10.35 -45.03 -11.45
CA ARG A 36 11.24 -45.81 -10.57
C ARG A 36 10.47 -46.73 -9.62
N TYR A 37 9.34 -46.28 -9.08
CA TYR A 37 8.52 -47.10 -8.17
C TYR A 37 7.81 -48.26 -8.89
N ARG A 38 7.44 -48.07 -10.17
CA ARG A 38 6.83 -49.12 -10.99
C ARG A 38 7.77 -50.29 -11.28
N LYS A 39 9.09 -50.08 -11.22
CA LYS A 39 10.12 -51.12 -11.44
C LYS A 39 10.44 -51.95 -10.19
N THR A 40 10.02 -51.54 -9.00
CA THR A 40 10.36 -52.20 -7.73
C THR A 40 9.28 -53.14 -7.20
N GLY A 41 8.20 -53.37 -7.95
CA GLY A 41 7.15 -54.35 -7.60
C GLY A 41 6.32 -54.00 -6.35
N ILE A 42 6.58 -52.84 -5.72
CA ILE A 42 5.79 -52.35 -4.59
C ILE A 42 4.55 -51.68 -5.17
N ASN A 43 3.43 -52.41 -5.21
CA ASN A 43 2.09 -51.84 -5.39
C ASN A 43 1.71 -51.06 -4.12
N LEU A 44 2.33 -49.90 -3.92
CA LEU A 44 1.76 -48.86 -3.08
C LEU A 44 0.55 -48.35 -3.85
N HIS A 45 -0.65 -48.73 -3.42
CA HIS A 45 -1.86 -47.98 -3.73
C HIS A 45 -1.67 -46.56 -3.17
N VAL A 46 -1.03 -45.70 -3.95
CA VAL A 46 -1.13 -44.25 -3.80
C VAL A 46 -2.56 -43.96 -4.23
N TYR A 47 -3.49 -44.04 -3.28
CA TYR A 47 -4.77 -43.37 -3.46
C TYR A 47 -4.43 -41.93 -3.81
N ASP A 48 -4.71 -41.54 -5.05
CA ASP A 48 -4.55 -40.17 -5.49
C ASP A 48 -5.22 -39.28 -4.44
N ALA A 49 -4.46 -38.32 -3.92
CA ALA A 49 -4.79 -37.54 -2.73
C ALA A 49 -6.01 -36.59 -2.91
N TYR A 50 -6.82 -36.82 -3.93
CA TYR A 50 -8.07 -36.11 -4.23
C TYR A 50 -9.21 -36.44 -3.25
N GLY A 51 -9.13 -37.54 -2.48
CA GLY A 51 -10.18 -37.96 -1.53
C GLY A 51 -9.91 -37.73 -0.03
N GLN A 52 -8.73 -37.26 0.39
CA GLN A 52 -8.38 -37.23 1.82
C GLN A 52 -8.93 -35.98 2.55
N ARG A 53 -9.87 -36.19 3.48
CA ARG A 53 -10.46 -35.13 4.33
C ARG A 53 -9.38 -34.31 5.04
N TRP A 54 -9.50 -32.98 4.99
CA TRP A 54 -8.57 -32.08 5.68
C TRP A 54 -8.70 -32.18 7.20
N LEU A 55 -7.77 -32.90 7.81
CA LEU A 55 -7.77 -33.18 9.25
C LEU A 55 -7.16 -32.02 10.05
N LYS A 56 -7.62 -31.85 11.31
CA LYS A 56 -7.09 -30.84 12.27
C LYS A 56 -5.56 -30.86 12.40
N LYS A 57 -4.92 -32.02 12.21
CA LYS A 57 -3.46 -32.21 12.26
C LYS A 57 -2.69 -31.54 11.12
N ARG A 58 -3.34 -31.22 10.00
CA ARG A 58 -2.72 -30.55 8.84
C ARG A 58 -2.79 -29.03 8.91
N ARG A 59 -3.60 -28.48 9.83
CA ARG A 59 -3.68 -27.05 10.10
C ARG A 59 -2.40 -26.59 10.79
N TYR A 60 -1.83 -25.49 10.36
CA TYR A 60 -0.63 -24.89 10.96
C TYR A 60 -0.77 -23.37 10.94
N SER A 61 0.09 -22.72 11.72
CA SER A 61 0.17 -21.26 11.78
C SER A 61 1.54 -20.82 11.32
N THR A 62 1.62 -19.62 10.75
CA THR A 62 2.88 -18.98 10.40
C THR A 62 2.91 -17.60 11.02
N ILE A 63 4.05 -17.21 11.54
CA ILE A 63 4.37 -15.81 11.82
C ILE A 63 5.22 -15.29 10.67
N GLY A 64 5.08 -14.01 10.33
CA GLY A 64 5.90 -13.41 9.29
C GLY A 64 6.26 -11.98 9.61
N ILE A 65 7.39 -11.56 9.07
CA ILE A 65 7.82 -10.15 9.00
C ILE A 65 7.75 -9.71 7.55
N ASN A 66 7.36 -8.46 7.31
CA ASN A 66 7.25 -7.90 5.98
C ASN A 66 8.02 -6.59 5.84
N LEU A 67 8.65 -6.43 4.67
CA LEU A 67 9.36 -5.24 4.23
C LEU A 67 8.83 -4.88 2.85
N ASN A 68 8.16 -3.74 2.77
CA ASN A 68 7.43 -3.31 1.59
C ASN A 68 7.86 -1.90 1.17
N ALA A 69 7.83 -1.67 -0.12
CA ALA A 69 7.72 -0.36 -0.74
C ALA A 69 6.25 0.09 -0.66
N ILE A 70 5.99 1.29 -0.15
CA ILE A 70 4.66 1.91 -0.11
C ILE A 70 4.60 3.13 -1.04
N ASN A 71 3.53 3.25 -1.80
CA ASN A 71 3.30 4.30 -2.78
C ASN A 71 1.89 4.87 -2.60
N TYR A 72 1.78 6.20 -2.59
CA TYR A 72 0.53 6.94 -2.53
C TYR A 72 -0.04 7.16 -3.94
N PHE A 73 -1.36 7.09 -4.07
CA PHE A 73 -2.09 7.47 -5.27
C PHE A 73 -3.31 8.34 -4.91
N GLY A 74 -3.41 9.48 -5.58
CA GLY A 74 -4.42 10.51 -5.34
C GLY A 74 -3.99 11.82 -6.04
N GLU A 75 -4.36 12.97 -5.48
CA GLU A 75 -4.23 14.31 -6.07
C GLU A 75 -2.81 14.63 -6.53
N MET A 76 -1.81 14.25 -5.73
CA MET A 76 -0.38 14.48 -6.01
C MET A 76 0.28 13.36 -6.84
N ALA A 77 -0.42 12.24 -7.06
CA ALA A 77 0.08 11.07 -7.77
C ALA A 77 -1.09 10.25 -8.38
N PRO A 78 -1.66 10.67 -9.52
CA PRO A 78 -2.92 10.14 -10.04
C PRO A 78 -2.77 8.74 -10.67
N ASP A 79 -1.56 8.42 -11.17
CA ASP A 79 -1.35 7.21 -11.96
C ASP A 79 -1.11 6.01 -11.07
N ALA A 80 -2.18 5.30 -10.70
CA ALA A 80 -2.16 4.02 -9.98
C ALA A 80 -1.64 2.83 -10.80
N ASN A 81 -0.60 3.03 -11.61
CA ASN A 81 0.00 1.98 -12.42
C ASN A 81 1.28 1.43 -11.77
N ILE A 82 1.48 0.11 -11.79
CA ILE A 82 2.74 -0.53 -11.32
C ILE A 82 3.94 -0.05 -12.15
N ALA A 83 3.73 0.34 -13.41
CA ALA A 83 4.78 0.96 -14.22
C ALA A 83 5.13 2.40 -13.78
N SER A 84 4.24 3.05 -13.03
CA SER A 84 4.38 4.39 -12.42
C SER A 84 4.96 4.30 -10.99
N LEU A 85 5.76 3.26 -10.69
CA LEU A 85 6.50 3.20 -9.42
C LEU A 85 7.51 4.36 -9.36
N ARG A 86 7.06 5.50 -8.81
CA ARG A 86 7.88 6.69 -8.59
C ARG A 86 8.89 6.38 -7.49
N VAL A 87 10.09 5.96 -7.87
CA VAL A 87 11.20 5.63 -6.95
C VAL A 87 11.44 6.75 -5.92
N LEU A 88 11.22 8.02 -6.30
CA LEU A 88 11.37 9.18 -5.42
C LEU A 88 10.25 9.34 -4.37
N SER A 89 9.04 8.86 -4.64
CA SER A 89 7.90 8.86 -3.70
C SER A 89 7.75 7.55 -2.94
N THR A 90 8.40 6.47 -3.40
CA THR A 90 8.45 5.20 -2.68
C THR A 90 9.06 5.38 -1.29
N ARG A 91 8.38 4.87 -0.28
CA ARG A 91 8.88 4.83 1.10
C ARG A 91 8.90 3.39 1.60
N LEU A 92 9.60 3.18 2.71
CA LEU A 92 9.61 1.89 3.38
C LEU A 92 8.37 1.73 4.26
N ASN A 93 7.85 0.52 4.27
CA ASN A 93 6.78 0.03 5.12
C ASN A 93 7.25 -1.30 5.73
N ILE A 94 7.04 -1.45 7.02
CA ILE A 94 7.40 -2.66 7.77
C ILE A 94 6.21 -3.16 8.57
N GLY A 95 6.21 -4.43 8.90
CA GLY A 95 5.16 -5.00 9.72
C GLY A 95 5.38 -6.46 10.06
N ALA A 96 4.35 -7.02 10.68
CA ALA A 96 4.31 -8.40 11.10
C ALA A 96 2.92 -8.98 10.87
N ASN A 97 2.88 -10.28 10.63
CA ASN A 97 1.63 -10.99 10.40
C ASN A 97 1.60 -12.35 11.09
N TYR A 98 0.39 -12.79 11.38
CA TYR A 98 0.08 -14.15 11.83
C TYR A 98 -0.94 -14.73 10.87
N THR A 99 -0.59 -15.83 10.22
CA THR A 99 -1.48 -16.55 9.30
C THR A 99 -1.84 -17.91 9.87
N TYR A 100 -3.13 -18.25 9.87
CA TYR A 100 -3.63 -19.56 10.26
C TYR A 100 -4.25 -20.26 9.05
N LYS A 101 -3.68 -21.42 8.67
CA LYS A 101 -4.16 -22.26 7.57
C LYS A 101 -5.14 -23.29 8.09
N PHE A 102 -6.42 -23.11 7.80
CA PHE A 102 -7.49 -23.97 8.31
C PHE A 102 -8.14 -24.87 7.26
N THR A 103 -7.97 -24.58 5.95
CA THR A 103 -8.29 -25.49 4.84
C THR A 103 -7.10 -25.63 3.87
N PRO A 104 -7.15 -26.56 2.89
CA PRO A 104 -6.09 -26.70 1.89
C PRO A 104 -5.85 -25.44 1.04
N ARG A 105 -6.87 -24.61 0.82
CA ARG A 105 -6.79 -23.38 0.00
C ARG A 105 -7.00 -22.09 0.77
N LEU A 106 -7.74 -22.13 1.87
CA LEU A 106 -8.16 -20.95 2.61
C LEU A 106 -7.38 -20.82 3.92
N SER A 107 -6.84 -19.62 4.12
CA SER A 107 -6.18 -19.20 5.35
C SER A 107 -6.73 -17.85 5.81
N ALA A 108 -6.59 -17.56 7.09
CA ALA A 108 -6.90 -16.24 7.67
C ALA A 108 -5.59 -15.63 8.16
N ARG A 109 -5.38 -14.33 7.92
CA ARG A 109 -4.19 -13.61 8.36
C ARG A 109 -4.59 -12.34 9.09
N GLY A 110 -4.03 -12.14 10.28
CA GLY A 110 -3.96 -10.84 10.94
C GLY A 110 -2.61 -10.17 10.61
N ASN A 111 -2.62 -8.88 10.34
CA ASN A 111 -1.43 -8.10 9.98
C ASN A 111 -1.43 -6.77 10.75
N ILE A 112 -0.25 -6.36 11.19
CA ILE A 112 0.03 -5.02 11.69
C ILE A 112 1.16 -4.44 10.83
N MET A 113 1.04 -3.19 10.41
CA MET A 113 2.11 -2.51 9.69
C MET A 113 2.23 -1.04 10.09
N TRP A 114 3.45 -0.52 9.97
CA TRP A 114 3.77 0.89 10.01
C TRP A 114 4.39 1.29 8.68
N GLY A 115 3.94 2.41 8.11
CA GLY A 115 4.46 2.93 6.85
C GLY A 115 4.38 4.44 6.79
N ARG A 116 5.12 5.03 5.85
CA ARG A 116 5.08 6.46 5.59
C ARG A 116 4.68 6.70 4.15
N LEU A 117 3.65 7.48 3.91
CA LEU A 117 3.37 8.06 2.60
C LEU A 117 4.08 9.40 2.46
N TYR A 118 4.39 9.74 1.22
CA TYR A 118 5.00 11.00 0.85
C TYR A 118 4.50 11.40 -0.54
N GLY A 119 4.14 12.68 -0.66
CA GLY A 119 3.86 13.32 -1.95
C GLY A 119 4.43 14.72 -1.94
N ASP A 120 4.81 15.18 -3.12
CA ASP A 120 5.46 16.46 -3.33
C ASP A 120 5.18 16.89 -4.76
N ASP A 121 4.32 17.89 -4.90
CA ASP A 121 3.91 18.44 -6.19
C ASP A 121 5.10 18.98 -6.99
N SER A 122 6.11 19.56 -6.30
CA SER A 122 7.32 20.08 -6.94
C SER A 122 8.22 18.99 -7.56
N LYS A 123 7.96 17.71 -7.24
CA LYS A 123 8.71 16.57 -7.75
C LYS A 123 7.84 15.64 -8.60
N SER A 124 6.60 16.04 -8.89
CA SER A 124 5.59 15.24 -9.58
C SER A 124 5.80 15.20 -11.09
N ALA A 125 6.43 14.11 -11.55
CA ALA A 125 6.68 13.78 -12.97
C ALA A 125 7.40 14.90 -13.75
N ALA A 126 7.59 14.75 -15.06
CA ALA A 126 8.34 15.73 -15.84
C ALA A 126 7.53 17.03 -16.00
N GLU A 127 8.18 18.19 -15.80
CA GLU A 127 7.62 19.53 -16.02
C GLU A 127 7.04 19.72 -17.44
N ASN A 128 7.41 18.84 -18.38
CA ASN A 128 7.08 18.93 -19.80
C ASN A 128 5.74 18.27 -20.18
N GLU A 129 5.00 17.71 -19.22
CA GLU A 129 3.66 17.15 -19.44
C GLU A 129 2.60 18.17 -19.02
N SER A 130 1.74 18.56 -19.97
CA SER A 130 0.68 19.58 -19.77
C SER A 130 -0.21 19.30 -18.56
N ASP A 131 -0.42 18.02 -18.26
CA ASP A 131 -1.35 17.57 -17.23
C ASP A 131 -0.77 17.71 -15.81
N ASN A 132 0.55 17.93 -15.68
CA ASN A 132 1.23 18.09 -14.38
C ASN A 132 1.43 19.56 -13.98
N VAL A 133 1.30 20.52 -14.92
CA VAL A 133 1.50 21.95 -14.65
C VAL A 133 0.64 22.46 -13.47
N PRO A 134 -0.65 22.10 -13.34
CA PRO A 134 -1.47 22.50 -12.19
C PRO A 134 -0.91 22.04 -10.82
N ARG A 135 -0.19 20.91 -10.78
CA ARG A 135 0.44 20.42 -9.54
C ARG A 135 1.63 21.27 -9.17
N PHE A 136 2.54 21.51 -10.11
CA PHE A 136 3.70 22.38 -9.87
C PHE A 136 3.27 23.78 -9.40
N GLN A 137 2.19 24.31 -9.98
CA GLN A 137 1.55 25.56 -9.59
C GLN A 137 1.01 25.52 -8.15
N ARG A 138 0.36 24.43 -7.73
CA ARG A 138 -0.13 24.24 -6.35
C ARG A 138 0.99 24.10 -5.32
N ASN A 139 2.08 23.41 -5.67
CA ASN A 139 3.32 23.30 -4.88
C ASN A 139 3.12 22.80 -3.43
N LEU A 140 2.18 21.87 -3.21
CA LEU A 140 1.98 21.26 -1.90
C LEU A 140 2.92 20.07 -1.69
N ASN A 141 3.20 19.80 -0.43
CA ASN A 141 3.91 18.59 -0.02
C ASN A 141 3.27 17.99 1.22
N PHE A 142 3.38 16.67 1.35
CA PHE A 142 2.93 15.98 2.53
C PHE A 142 3.79 14.77 2.88
N ARG A 143 3.72 14.43 4.15
CA ARG A 143 4.20 13.20 4.74
C ARG A 143 3.13 12.70 5.68
N ASN A 144 2.75 11.44 5.54
CA ASN A 144 1.74 10.84 6.40
C ASN A 144 2.26 9.53 6.98
N ASP A 145 2.35 9.46 8.31
CA ASP A 145 2.74 8.26 9.03
C ASP A 145 1.47 7.42 9.32
N LEU A 146 1.47 6.18 8.85
CA LEU A 146 0.37 5.23 8.93
C LEU A 146 0.69 4.10 9.89
N VAL A 147 -0.28 3.72 10.72
CA VAL A 147 -0.30 2.44 11.43
C VAL A 147 -1.59 1.71 11.06
N GLU A 148 -1.48 0.53 10.48
CA GLU A 148 -2.63 -0.28 10.05
C GLU A 148 -2.68 -1.60 10.80
N PHE A 149 -3.89 -1.98 11.19
CA PHE A 149 -4.26 -3.35 11.53
C PHE A 149 -5.21 -3.89 10.47
N SER A 150 -4.95 -5.09 9.95
CA SER A 150 -5.81 -5.72 8.95
C SER A 150 -6.04 -7.21 9.22
N ALA A 151 -7.22 -7.67 8.82
CA ALA A 151 -7.63 -9.06 8.82
C ALA A 151 -8.01 -9.45 7.39
N VAL A 152 -7.32 -10.44 6.83
CA VAL A 152 -7.47 -10.85 5.43
C VAL A 152 -7.71 -12.35 5.30
N ALA A 153 -8.55 -12.72 4.34
CA ALA A 153 -8.68 -14.09 3.86
C ALA A 153 -7.73 -14.30 2.69
N ILE A 154 -6.98 -15.40 2.73
CA ILE A 154 -6.02 -15.78 1.69
C ILE A 154 -6.54 -17.02 1.00
N TYR A 155 -6.65 -16.96 -0.32
CA TYR A 155 -7.01 -18.08 -1.18
C TYR A 155 -5.80 -18.49 -2.02
N GLU A 156 -5.22 -19.65 -1.72
CA GLU A 156 -4.18 -20.28 -2.52
C GLU A 156 -4.78 -20.88 -3.79
N ILE A 157 -4.20 -20.54 -4.94
CA ILE A 157 -4.68 -20.98 -6.26
C ILE A 157 -4.52 -22.50 -6.39
N TYR A 158 -3.40 -23.04 -5.92
CA TYR A 158 -3.15 -24.47 -5.87
C TYR A 158 -3.51 -25.06 -4.52
N GLU A 159 -4.01 -26.29 -4.54
CA GLU A 159 -4.44 -26.95 -3.33
C GLU A 159 -3.27 -27.56 -2.55
N ASN A 160 -2.95 -27.00 -1.39
CA ASN A 160 -1.96 -27.55 -0.49
C ASN A 160 -2.60 -28.58 0.46
N ARG A 161 -2.73 -29.83 0.01
CA ARG A 161 -3.29 -30.94 0.81
C ARG A 161 -2.26 -31.59 1.74
N PHE A 162 -0.99 -31.25 1.61
CA PHE A 162 0.10 -31.89 2.31
C PHE A 162 0.28 -31.32 3.73
N PRO A 163 0.84 -32.10 4.67
CA PRO A 163 1.37 -31.54 5.92
C PRO A 163 2.40 -30.46 5.63
N TYR A 164 2.61 -29.52 6.55
CA TYR A 164 3.49 -28.37 6.34
C TYR A 164 4.88 -28.74 5.81
N ARG A 165 5.48 -29.86 6.24
CA ARG A 165 6.80 -30.34 5.78
C ARG A 165 6.85 -30.70 4.28
N ARG A 166 5.73 -31.15 3.73
CA ARG A 166 5.55 -31.56 2.32
C ARG A 166 4.74 -30.55 1.52
N ARG A 167 4.63 -29.31 1.99
CA ARG A 167 3.97 -28.25 1.25
C ARG A 167 4.62 -28.03 -0.13
N PRO A 168 3.85 -27.61 -1.14
CA PRO A 168 4.39 -27.22 -2.45
C PRO A 168 5.48 -26.16 -2.33
N ASP A 169 6.43 -26.19 -3.25
CA ASP A 169 7.55 -25.24 -3.22
C ASP A 169 7.10 -23.84 -3.68
N PHE A 170 6.17 -23.75 -4.64
CA PHE A 170 5.58 -22.50 -5.10
C PHE A 170 4.08 -22.47 -4.81
N MET A 171 3.63 -21.40 -4.16
CA MET A 171 2.25 -21.22 -3.68
C MET A 171 1.76 -19.82 -4.03
N PRO A 172 1.19 -19.61 -5.23
CA PRO A 172 0.54 -18.35 -5.59
C PRO A 172 -0.84 -18.25 -4.91
N TYR A 173 -1.22 -17.04 -4.50
CA TYR A 173 -2.46 -16.76 -3.81
C TYR A 173 -2.98 -15.36 -4.13
N VAL A 174 -4.28 -15.20 -3.90
CA VAL A 174 -4.96 -13.91 -3.86
C VAL A 174 -5.48 -13.70 -2.45
N PHE A 175 -5.66 -12.45 -2.04
CA PHE A 175 -6.22 -12.13 -0.75
C PHE A 175 -7.06 -10.87 -0.77
N ALA A 176 -8.02 -10.81 0.14
CA ALA A 176 -8.86 -9.66 0.37
C ALA A 176 -9.27 -9.60 1.84
N GLY A 177 -9.56 -8.42 2.36
CA GLY A 177 -10.02 -8.28 3.73
C GLY A 177 -10.39 -6.86 4.13
N LEU A 178 -10.29 -6.61 5.42
CA LEU A 178 -10.61 -5.32 6.04
C LEU A 178 -9.42 -4.84 6.85
N GLY A 179 -9.17 -3.54 6.78
CA GLY A 179 -8.15 -2.84 7.54
C GLY A 179 -8.73 -1.64 8.27
N VAL A 180 -8.14 -1.33 9.41
CA VAL A 180 -8.30 -0.05 10.10
C VAL A 180 -6.92 0.57 10.23
N PHE A 181 -6.80 1.84 9.85
CA PHE A 181 -5.54 2.54 9.92
C PHE A 181 -5.69 3.89 10.62
N HIS A 182 -4.65 4.26 11.35
CA HIS A 182 -4.46 5.60 11.87
C HIS A 182 -3.50 6.36 10.96
N HIS A 183 -3.86 7.57 10.55
CA HIS A 183 -3.06 8.45 9.70
C HIS A 183 -2.98 9.87 10.28
N ASN A 184 -1.90 10.58 9.99
CA ASN A 184 -1.68 11.95 10.43
C ASN A 184 -0.84 12.70 9.38
N PRO A 185 -1.47 13.30 8.36
CA PRO A 185 -0.75 14.03 7.33
C PRO A 185 -0.09 15.28 7.92
N LYS A 186 1.12 15.55 7.42
CA LYS A 186 1.98 16.67 7.82
C LYS A 186 2.57 17.31 6.58
N ALA A 187 2.69 18.63 6.54
CA ALA A 187 3.44 19.33 5.50
C ALA A 187 4.75 19.89 6.06
N TYR A 188 5.74 20.07 5.19
CA TYR A 188 7.01 20.70 5.55
C TYR A 188 7.01 22.17 5.14
N PHE A 189 7.29 23.06 6.09
CA PHE A 189 7.40 24.50 5.84
C PHE A 189 8.85 24.98 6.00
N ASN A 190 9.27 25.93 5.16
CA ASN A 190 10.69 26.31 4.99
C ASN A 190 11.17 27.42 5.95
N GLY A 191 10.29 28.10 6.69
CA GLY A 191 10.70 29.10 7.69
C GLY A 191 10.22 30.54 7.43
N GLU A 192 9.68 30.83 6.25
CA GLU A 192 9.23 32.18 5.88
C GLU A 192 7.84 32.48 6.46
N GLY A 193 7.77 32.92 7.72
CA GLY A 193 6.52 33.31 8.40
C GLY A 193 6.03 32.34 9.48
N MET A 194 6.62 31.14 9.58
CA MET A 194 6.45 30.22 10.71
C MET A 194 7.69 29.34 10.86
N ALA A 195 7.89 28.71 12.03
CA ALA A 195 9.06 27.88 12.28
C ALA A 195 9.21 26.75 11.24
N ALA A 196 10.41 26.62 10.67
CA ALA A 196 10.71 25.57 9.70
C ALA A 196 10.52 24.19 10.34
N GLY A 197 9.87 23.26 9.62
CA GLY A 197 9.62 21.93 10.14
C GLY A 197 8.36 21.25 9.60
N TRP A 198 8.09 20.05 10.14
CA TRP A 198 6.91 19.25 9.82
C TRP A 198 5.75 19.59 10.75
N HIS A 199 4.65 20.09 10.19
CA HIS A 199 3.47 20.53 10.93
C HIS A 199 2.28 19.62 10.62
N ALA A 200 1.52 19.23 11.66
CA ALA A 200 0.33 18.41 11.48
C ALA A 200 -0.80 19.23 10.87
N LEU A 201 -1.42 18.71 9.81
CA LEU A 201 -2.41 19.45 9.03
C LEU A 201 -3.83 19.32 9.58
N GLN A 202 -4.18 18.13 10.06
CA GLN A 202 -5.52 17.86 10.60
C GLN A 202 -5.97 18.83 11.71
N PRO A 203 -5.11 19.30 12.64
CA PRO A 203 -5.52 20.30 13.63
C PRO A 203 -5.61 21.73 13.07
N LEU A 204 -4.90 22.03 11.97
CA LEU A 204 -4.90 23.35 11.35
C LEU A 204 -6.13 23.57 10.49
N GLY A 205 -6.67 22.52 9.87
CA GLY A 205 -7.87 22.60 9.04
C GLY A 205 -7.67 23.52 7.84
N THR A 206 -6.73 23.15 6.98
CA THR A 206 -6.28 23.87 5.77
C THR A 206 -7.38 24.12 4.72
N GLU A 207 -8.53 23.46 4.80
CA GLU A 207 -9.69 23.68 3.92
C GLU A 207 -10.88 24.30 4.66
N GLY A 208 -10.66 24.86 5.86
CA GLY A 208 -11.70 25.56 6.61
C GLY A 208 -12.49 24.65 7.56
N GLN A 209 -11.98 23.46 7.87
CA GLN A 209 -12.68 22.45 8.66
C GLN A 209 -13.12 22.93 10.06
N TYR A 210 -12.43 23.92 10.63
CA TYR A 210 -12.72 24.48 11.96
C TYR A 210 -13.22 25.92 11.93
N VAL A 211 -13.54 26.47 10.75
CA VAL A 211 -14.09 27.83 10.66
C VAL A 211 -15.49 27.87 11.28
N PRO A 212 -15.82 28.88 12.11
CA PRO A 212 -17.17 29.08 12.62
C PRO A 212 -18.19 29.19 11.48
N ASP A 213 -19.36 28.61 11.68
CA ASP A 213 -20.42 28.53 10.66
C ASP A 213 -19.98 27.87 9.35
N ARG A 214 -19.03 26.92 9.40
CA ARG A 214 -18.52 26.17 8.23
C ARG A 214 -19.59 25.66 7.26
N GLU A 215 -20.76 25.29 7.77
CA GLU A 215 -21.85 24.76 6.93
C GLU A 215 -22.49 25.84 6.07
N SER A 216 -22.67 27.07 6.57
CA SER A 216 -23.17 28.18 5.76
C SER A 216 -22.14 28.68 4.74
N LYS A 217 -20.85 28.44 5.03
CA LYS A 217 -19.71 28.83 4.19
C LYS A 217 -19.25 27.74 3.22
N ASN A 218 -19.92 26.59 3.21
CA ASN A 218 -19.61 25.43 2.37
C ASN A 218 -18.20 24.85 2.58
N TYR A 219 -17.70 24.84 3.83
CA TYR A 219 -16.43 24.17 4.17
C TYR A 219 -16.64 22.72 4.63
N PRO A 220 -15.67 21.82 4.33
CA PRO A 220 -15.74 20.42 4.71
C PRO A 220 -15.75 20.21 6.23
N LYS A 221 -16.21 19.02 6.65
CA LYS A 221 -16.12 18.59 8.05
C LYS A 221 -14.67 18.16 8.38
N PRO A 222 -14.19 18.34 9.63
CA PRO A 222 -12.93 17.76 10.06
C PRO A 222 -12.88 16.26 9.79
N TYR A 223 -11.86 15.81 9.07
CA TYR A 223 -11.66 14.39 8.82
C TYR A 223 -11.13 13.68 10.06
N ARG A 224 -11.41 12.37 10.15
CA ARG A 224 -10.97 11.51 11.24
C ARG A 224 -9.61 10.90 10.90
N LYS A 225 -8.72 10.81 11.90
CA LYS A 225 -7.41 10.16 11.76
C LYS A 225 -7.49 8.63 11.74
N ILE A 226 -8.59 8.05 12.19
CA ILE A 226 -8.82 6.60 12.14
C ILE A 226 -9.82 6.34 11.01
N GLN A 227 -9.41 5.50 10.06
CA GLN A 227 -10.14 5.23 8.83
C GLN A 227 -10.14 3.74 8.52
N LEU A 228 -11.08 3.34 7.66
CA LEU A 228 -11.16 1.97 7.14
C LEU A 228 -10.44 1.87 5.79
N ALA A 229 -9.89 0.70 5.52
CA ALA A 229 -9.33 0.33 4.23
C ALA A 229 -9.79 -1.07 3.82
N ILE A 230 -9.86 -1.31 2.51
CA ILE A 230 -10.03 -2.65 1.95
C ILE A 230 -8.71 -3.05 1.29
N PRO A 231 -7.87 -3.87 1.96
CA PRO A 231 -6.72 -4.50 1.33
C PRO A 231 -7.17 -5.61 0.37
N VAL A 232 -6.74 -5.52 -0.88
CA VAL A 232 -6.87 -6.57 -1.90
C VAL A 232 -5.51 -6.75 -2.56
N GLY A 233 -5.13 -7.99 -2.83
CA GLY A 233 -3.81 -8.23 -3.39
C GLY A 233 -3.60 -9.61 -3.95
N ILE A 234 -2.44 -9.74 -4.57
CA ILE A 234 -1.89 -10.98 -5.10
C ILE A 234 -0.52 -11.20 -4.49
N GLY A 235 -0.15 -12.46 -4.34
CA GLY A 235 1.16 -12.80 -3.86
C GLY A 235 1.56 -14.22 -4.23
N ALA A 236 2.83 -14.51 -4.00
CA ALA A 236 3.36 -15.85 -4.12
C ALA A 236 4.29 -16.14 -2.95
N LYS A 237 4.24 -17.37 -2.45
CA LYS A 237 5.19 -17.90 -1.48
C LYS A 237 6.07 -18.93 -2.15
N TYR A 238 7.35 -18.90 -1.81
CA TYR A 238 8.33 -19.90 -2.15
C TYR A 238 8.89 -20.55 -0.88
N LYS A 239 8.90 -21.87 -0.85
CA LYS A 239 9.41 -22.66 0.28
C LYS A 239 10.93 -22.64 0.26
N LEU A 240 11.53 -22.13 1.35
CA LEU A 240 12.98 -22.15 1.52
C LEU A 240 13.45 -23.44 2.20
N ASP A 241 12.75 -23.86 3.25
CA ASP A 241 13.09 -25.05 4.03
C ASP A 241 11.81 -25.67 4.65
N ALA A 242 11.93 -26.70 5.49
CA ALA A 242 10.82 -27.30 6.21
C ALA A 242 10.03 -26.32 7.09
N ASN A 243 10.65 -25.22 7.55
CA ASN A 243 10.02 -24.27 8.47
C ASN A 243 9.94 -22.82 7.93
N PHE A 244 10.65 -22.49 6.85
CA PHE A 244 10.70 -21.13 6.32
C PHE A 244 10.09 -21.04 4.91
N ASP A 245 9.32 -19.98 4.69
CA ASP A 245 8.89 -19.54 3.37
C ASP A 245 9.29 -18.09 3.16
N ILE A 246 9.66 -17.73 1.94
CA ILE A 246 9.74 -16.34 1.50
C ILE A 246 8.51 -16.04 0.65
N GLY A 247 8.01 -14.81 0.65
CA GLY A 247 6.92 -14.44 -0.24
C GLY A 247 7.08 -13.05 -0.80
N PHE A 248 6.45 -12.82 -1.93
CA PHE A 248 6.32 -11.53 -2.58
C PHE A 248 4.82 -11.18 -2.64
N GLU A 249 4.46 -9.95 -2.30
CA GLU A 249 3.08 -9.46 -2.27
C GLU A 249 2.96 -8.09 -2.93
N ILE A 250 1.89 -7.91 -3.71
CA ILE A 250 1.39 -6.61 -4.16
C ILE A 250 -0.01 -6.45 -3.58
N CYS A 251 -0.21 -5.38 -2.82
CA CYS A 251 -1.48 -5.09 -2.16
C CYS A 251 -1.94 -3.68 -2.50
N TRP A 252 -3.11 -3.58 -3.10
CA TRP A 252 -3.87 -2.34 -3.24
C TRP A 252 -4.72 -2.15 -1.99
N ARG A 253 -4.69 -0.95 -1.43
CA ARG A 253 -5.56 -0.55 -0.33
C ARG A 253 -6.45 0.58 -0.79
N LYS A 254 -7.71 0.23 -1.02
CA LYS A 254 -8.76 1.20 -1.24
C LYS A 254 -9.11 1.85 0.10
N THR A 255 -9.03 3.17 0.19
CA THR A 255 -9.51 3.90 1.36
C THR A 255 -10.87 4.53 1.09
N PHE A 256 -11.48 5.09 2.13
CA PHE A 256 -12.75 5.81 2.05
C PHE A 256 -12.57 7.28 2.41
N THR A 257 -11.34 7.78 2.29
CA THR A 257 -10.97 9.15 2.62
C THR A 257 -10.16 9.74 1.49
N ASP A 258 -10.12 11.07 1.49
CA ASP A 258 -9.46 11.92 0.51
C ASP A 258 -8.46 12.85 1.20
N TYR A 259 -8.06 12.43 2.40
CA TYR A 259 -7.28 13.23 3.33
C TYR A 259 -6.04 12.45 3.77
N LEU A 260 -5.56 11.49 2.96
CA LEU A 260 -4.23 10.90 3.19
C LEU A 260 -3.13 11.95 2.96
N ASP A 261 -3.36 12.91 2.08
CA ASP A 261 -2.46 14.02 1.79
C ASP A 261 -2.92 15.38 2.34
N ASP A 262 -4.14 15.43 2.91
CA ASP A 262 -4.83 16.64 3.41
C ASP A 262 -5.46 17.50 2.30
N VAL A 263 -5.69 16.96 1.09
CA VAL A 263 -6.19 17.70 -0.07
C VAL A 263 -7.42 17.03 -0.68
N SER A 264 -8.59 17.68 -0.61
CA SER A 264 -9.85 17.09 -1.09
C SER A 264 -10.76 18.07 -1.81
N SER A 265 -10.89 19.30 -1.32
CA SER A 265 -11.96 20.21 -1.77
C SER A 265 -11.41 21.48 -2.41
N ASN A 266 -11.99 22.63 -2.08
CA ASN A 266 -11.57 23.92 -2.61
C ASN A 266 -10.75 24.66 -1.56
N TYR A 267 -9.99 25.65 -2.02
CA TYR A 267 -9.33 26.58 -1.11
C TYR A 267 -10.35 27.32 -0.26
N ALA A 268 -10.06 27.42 1.04
CA ALA A 268 -10.81 28.26 1.96
C ALA A 268 -10.30 29.71 1.94
N ASP A 269 -11.12 30.63 2.44
CA ASP A 269 -10.69 32.01 2.63
C ASP A 269 -9.58 32.07 3.69
N LYS A 270 -8.42 32.63 3.32
CA LYS A 270 -7.24 32.66 4.18
C LYS A 270 -7.42 33.55 5.41
N GLY A 271 -8.23 34.61 5.33
CA GLY A 271 -8.59 35.44 6.47
C GLY A 271 -9.42 34.65 7.49
N GLU A 272 -10.38 33.87 7.01
CA GLU A 272 -11.19 32.99 7.87
C GLU A 272 -10.37 31.85 8.50
N LEU A 273 -9.44 31.25 7.74
CA LEU A 273 -8.49 30.26 8.25
C LEU A 273 -7.62 30.83 9.37
N ALA A 274 -7.03 32.01 9.12
CA ALA A 274 -6.19 32.69 10.08
C ALA A 274 -6.95 33.08 11.35
N ALA A 275 -8.20 33.53 11.22
CA ALA A 275 -9.06 33.85 12.35
C ALA A 275 -9.46 32.61 13.17
N ALA A 276 -9.68 31.47 12.53
CA ALA A 276 -10.11 30.24 13.19
C ALA A 276 -8.95 29.51 13.90
N ASN A 277 -7.81 29.33 13.23
CA ASN A 277 -6.72 28.46 13.67
C ASN A 277 -5.33 29.10 13.57
N GLY A 278 -5.25 30.42 13.38
CA GLY A 278 -4.01 31.19 13.30
C GLY A 278 -3.37 31.18 11.91
N ASN A 279 -2.41 32.07 11.70
CA ASN A 279 -1.76 32.31 10.40
C ASN A 279 -1.14 31.03 9.80
N ASN A 280 -0.71 30.09 10.63
CA ASN A 280 -0.15 28.82 10.18
C ASN A 280 -1.14 28.01 9.32
N ALA A 281 -2.44 28.07 9.61
CA ALA A 281 -3.46 27.38 8.83
C ALA A 281 -3.54 27.94 7.40
N ALA A 282 -3.49 29.26 7.26
CA ALA A 282 -3.49 29.94 5.97
C ALA A 282 -2.17 29.74 5.19
N LEU A 283 -1.03 29.75 5.87
CA LEU A 283 0.29 29.50 5.25
C LEU A 283 0.45 28.06 4.75
N LEU A 284 -0.16 27.09 5.42
CA LEU A 284 -0.09 25.68 5.03
C LEU A 284 -1.24 25.24 4.12
N SER A 285 -2.30 26.04 3.99
CA SER A 285 -3.38 25.76 3.03
C SER A 285 -2.95 25.97 1.58
N ASP A 286 -2.07 26.94 1.33
CA ASP A 286 -1.65 27.35 0.00
C ASP A 286 -0.14 27.63 -0.05
N ARG A 287 0.54 27.01 -1.01
CA ARG A 287 1.97 27.18 -1.28
C ARG A 287 2.28 27.60 -2.71
N SER A 288 1.23 27.97 -3.45
CA SER A 288 1.32 28.31 -4.85
C SER A 288 2.15 29.57 -5.10
N GLY A 289 2.18 30.50 -4.15
CA GLY A 289 3.05 31.69 -4.21
C GLY A 289 4.55 31.38 -4.21
N ASP A 290 4.96 30.19 -3.74
CA ASP A 290 6.35 29.73 -3.71
C ASP A 290 6.66 28.72 -4.83
N SER A 291 5.73 28.53 -5.78
CA SER A 291 5.87 27.58 -6.88
C SER A 291 6.89 27.99 -7.95
N GLY A 292 7.31 29.26 -7.95
CA GLY A 292 8.16 29.85 -9.01
C GLY A 292 7.37 30.35 -10.23
N PHE A 293 6.04 30.18 -10.26
CA PHE A 293 5.18 30.72 -11.32
C PHE A 293 4.84 32.19 -11.09
N THR A 294 4.70 32.96 -12.17
CA THR A 294 4.43 34.40 -12.14
C THR A 294 3.19 34.76 -12.97
N PRO A 295 2.45 35.84 -12.62
CA PRO A 295 2.70 36.75 -11.50
C PRO A 295 2.24 36.17 -10.16
N VAL A 296 3.04 36.40 -9.11
CA VAL A 296 2.63 36.14 -7.71
C VAL A 296 1.81 37.34 -7.24
N LEU A 297 0.59 37.07 -6.79
CA LEU A 297 -0.36 38.06 -6.28
C LEU A 297 -0.45 37.95 -4.76
N THR A 298 -1.05 38.96 -4.12
CA THR A 298 -1.27 38.99 -2.67
C THR A 298 -2.75 39.24 -2.42
N ASP A 299 -3.35 38.42 -1.56
CA ASP A 299 -4.76 38.57 -1.20
C ASP A 299 -4.98 39.77 -0.25
N PRO A 300 -6.23 40.16 0.05
CA PRO A 300 -6.51 41.26 0.98
C PRO A 300 -5.95 41.08 2.40
N TYR A 301 -5.51 39.88 2.76
CA TYR A 301 -5.00 39.52 4.08
C TYR A 301 -3.46 39.40 4.11
N GLY A 302 -2.77 39.64 2.99
CA GLY A 302 -1.31 39.63 2.90
C GLY A 302 -0.70 38.28 2.52
N TYR A 303 -1.49 37.27 2.15
CA TYR A 303 -0.98 35.97 1.72
C TYR A 303 -0.73 35.90 0.22
N LYS A 304 0.42 35.35 -0.16
CA LYS A 304 0.80 35.14 -1.56
C LYS A 304 -0.02 34.02 -2.19
N TYR A 305 -0.30 34.15 -3.49
CA TYR A 305 -0.93 33.12 -4.32
C TYR A 305 -0.60 33.37 -5.81
N ILE A 306 -1.01 32.45 -6.69
CA ILE A 306 -0.95 32.63 -8.15
C ILE A 306 -2.35 32.51 -8.73
N ASN A 307 -2.60 33.10 -9.90
CA ASN A 307 -3.95 33.07 -10.49
C ASN A 307 -4.46 31.62 -10.70
N GLY A 308 -5.67 31.34 -10.22
CA GLY A 308 -6.29 30.01 -10.27
C GLY A 308 -5.97 29.08 -9.10
N PHE A 309 -5.14 29.50 -8.14
CA PHE A 309 -4.86 28.76 -6.91
C PHE A 309 -4.87 29.70 -5.70
N GLY A 310 -5.33 29.19 -4.56
CA GLY A 310 -5.17 29.89 -3.28
C GLY A 310 -6.25 30.91 -2.93
N LEU A 311 -7.18 31.24 -3.85
CA LEU A 311 -8.36 32.04 -3.50
C LEU A 311 -9.54 31.15 -3.13
N LYS A 312 -10.46 31.70 -2.32
CA LYS A 312 -11.66 30.98 -1.90
C LYS A 312 -12.43 30.46 -3.12
N GLY A 313 -12.67 29.15 -3.16
CA GLY A 313 -13.42 28.50 -4.23
C GLY A 313 -12.57 27.97 -5.39
N ASP A 314 -11.29 28.35 -5.48
CA ASP A 314 -10.35 27.70 -6.40
C ASP A 314 -10.22 26.22 -6.04
N GLN A 315 -10.01 25.38 -7.06
CA GLN A 315 -9.88 23.94 -6.84
C GLN A 315 -8.56 23.62 -6.13
N ARG A 316 -8.64 22.91 -5.00
CA ARG A 316 -7.46 22.44 -4.25
C ARG A 316 -7.24 20.94 -4.45
N GLY A 317 -8.31 20.14 -4.40
CA GLY A 317 -8.36 18.70 -4.64
C GLY A 317 -9.63 18.30 -5.41
N ASP A 318 -9.92 16.99 -5.47
CA ASP A 318 -11.14 16.48 -6.09
C ASP A 318 -11.91 15.53 -5.16
N VAL A 319 -12.99 16.05 -4.58
CA VAL A 319 -13.86 15.32 -3.63
C VAL A 319 -14.45 14.03 -4.19
N THR A 320 -14.42 13.82 -5.51
CA THR A 320 -14.96 12.64 -6.18
C THR A 320 -13.94 11.51 -6.32
N ASP A 321 -12.66 11.84 -6.39
CA ASP A 321 -11.59 10.86 -6.29
C ASP A 321 -11.40 10.52 -4.81
N LYS A 322 -10.85 9.36 -4.51
CA LYS A 322 -10.56 8.94 -3.14
C LYS A 322 -9.18 8.38 -3.14
N ASP A 323 -8.41 8.65 -2.10
CA ASP A 323 -7.03 8.19 -1.99
C ASP A 323 -6.88 6.67 -1.93
N TRP A 324 -5.81 6.16 -2.55
CA TRP A 324 -5.37 4.78 -2.45
C TRP A 324 -3.89 4.75 -2.11
N TYR A 325 -3.43 3.59 -1.66
CA TYR A 325 -2.01 3.32 -1.62
C TYR A 325 -1.73 1.86 -1.93
N ILE A 326 -0.57 1.62 -2.55
CA ILE A 326 -0.11 0.29 -2.91
C ILE A 326 1.12 -0.05 -2.09
N THR A 327 1.14 -1.25 -1.53
CA THR A 327 2.35 -1.83 -0.96
C THR A 327 2.84 -2.98 -1.84
N THR A 328 4.12 -2.97 -2.18
CA THR A 328 4.79 -4.05 -2.91
C THR A 328 6.00 -4.48 -2.11
N GLY A 329 6.14 -5.77 -1.79
CA GLY A 329 7.25 -6.16 -0.94
C GLY A 329 7.47 -7.64 -0.76
N VAL A 330 8.42 -7.92 0.14
CA VAL A 330 8.88 -9.27 0.46
C VAL A 330 8.56 -9.56 1.91
N SER A 331 8.19 -10.81 2.19
CA SER A 331 7.89 -11.30 3.52
C SER A 331 8.68 -12.57 3.80
N LEU A 332 9.19 -12.71 5.02
CA LEU A 332 9.74 -13.96 5.53
C LEU A 332 8.75 -14.57 6.51
N TYR A 333 8.44 -15.84 6.34
CA TYR A 333 7.49 -16.58 7.15
C TYR A 333 8.19 -17.72 7.88
N TYR A 334 7.89 -17.85 9.16
CA TYR A 334 8.27 -19.00 9.98
C TYR A 334 7.02 -19.78 10.36
N ILE A 335 7.01 -21.08 10.07
CA ILE A 335 5.94 -22.00 10.42
C ILE A 335 6.08 -22.40 11.88
N LEU A 336 5.01 -22.26 12.65
CA LEU A 336 4.94 -22.73 14.03
C LEU A 336 4.66 -24.24 14.03
N PRO A 337 5.66 -25.09 14.35
CA PRO A 337 5.46 -26.53 14.37
C PRO A 337 4.53 -26.92 15.53
N LYS A 338 3.54 -27.76 15.25
CA LYS A 338 2.75 -28.40 16.32
C LYS A 338 3.62 -29.46 16.99
N GLN A 339 3.75 -29.39 18.32
CA GLN A 339 4.34 -30.48 19.10
C GLN A 339 3.51 -31.76 18.89
N VAL A 340 4.14 -32.80 18.35
CA VAL A 340 3.55 -34.13 18.27
C VAL A 340 3.69 -34.74 19.66
N LYS A 341 2.60 -34.77 20.44
CA LYS A 341 2.56 -35.59 21.66
C LYS A 341 2.58 -37.05 21.23
N ASN A 342 3.72 -37.71 21.37
CA ASN A 342 3.77 -39.16 21.20
C ASN A 342 2.90 -39.80 22.30
N PRO A 343 2.07 -40.79 21.98
CA PRO A 343 1.39 -41.56 23.01
C PRO A 343 2.48 -42.19 23.89
N LYS A 344 2.37 -41.99 25.22
CA LYS A 344 3.17 -42.78 26.15
C LYS A 344 2.68 -44.21 26.02
N ILE A 345 3.53 -45.10 25.49
CA ILE A 345 3.30 -46.54 25.56
C ILE A 345 3.32 -46.85 27.06
N ARG A 346 2.20 -47.35 27.57
CA ARG A 346 1.98 -47.62 28.99
C ARG A 346 2.16 -49.10 29.25
#